data_AF-A0A653NLV0-F1
#
_entry.id   AF-A0A653NLV0-F1
#
_cell.length_a   1.000
_cell.length_b   1.000
_cell.length_c   1.000
_cell.angle_alpha   90.00
_cell.angle_beta   90.00
_cell.angle_gamma   90.00
#
_symmetry.space_group_name_H-M   'P 1'
#
loop_
_entity.id
_entity.type
_entity.pdbx_description
1 polymer ?
#
loop_
_entity_poly.entity_id
_entity_poly.type
_entity_poly.pdbx_seq_one_letter_code
_entity_poly.pdbx_strand_id
1 'polypeptide(L)'
;MSRGINLAGESVEIPYRIYNPVPPADLAPRGSQAAVAIACLYTRHHDGFVRQRALQRVLASDETWTIPFVVQLLGEYVIEICEDIRRYAETDLPKRPEMIRELQSFAADNHGFIVLTRQRATSYWQSYYRRPHLYRDSYPGLLALAMLVDRPA
;
A
#
# COMPACT_ATOMS: atom_id res chain seq x y z
N MET A 1 15.54 -12.24 7.41
CA MET A 1 15.13 -12.52 6.02
C MET A 1 13.63 -12.24 5.94
N SER A 2 13.18 -11.30 5.10
CA SER A 2 11.73 -11.20 4.83
C SER A 2 11.33 -12.47 4.09
N ARG A 3 10.33 -13.20 4.60
CA ARG A 3 9.65 -14.20 3.79
C ARG A 3 9.10 -13.49 2.54
N GLY A 4 9.22 -14.13 1.37
CA GLY A 4 8.65 -13.62 0.13
C GLY A 4 7.14 -13.43 0.27
N ILE A 5 6.61 -12.46 -0.46
CA ILE A 5 5.17 -12.18 -0.53
C ILE A 5 4.60 -13.06 -1.63
N ASN A 6 3.56 -13.82 -1.35
CA ASN A 6 2.85 -14.60 -2.35
C ASN A 6 1.88 -13.71 -3.13
N LEU A 7 1.91 -13.75 -4.44
CA LEU A 7 1.01 -13.03 -5.32
C LEU A 7 0.58 -13.98 -6.43
N ALA A 8 -0.68 -14.42 -6.40
CA ALA A 8 -1.23 -15.39 -7.35
C ALA A 8 -0.36 -16.67 -7.48
N GLY A 9 0.24 -17.14 -6.39
CA GLY A 9 1.12 -18.32 -6.37
C GLY A 9 2.60 -18.02 -6.61
N GLU A 10 2.96 -16.81 -7.01
CA GLU A 10 4.35 -16.39 -7.22
C GLU A 10 4.94 -15.70 -5.99
N SER A 11 6.19 -16.00 -5.66
CA SER A 11 6.90 -15.29 -4.59
C SER A 11 7.57 -14.04 -5.14
N VAL A 12 7.13 -12.87 -4.67
CA VAL A 12 7.70 -11.57 -5.03
C VAL A 12 8.40 -10.90 -3.86
N GLU A 13 9.43 -10.10 -4.18
CA GLU A 13 10.12 -9.25 -3.21
C GLU A 13 9.85 -7.77 -3.49
N ILE A 14 9.54 -7.01 -2.45
CA ILE A 14 9.37 -5.57 -2.52
C ILE A 14 10.62 -4.90 -1.94
N PRO A 15 11.29 -4.02 -2.70
CA PRO A 15 12.43 -3.27 -2.18
C PRO A 15 12.07 -2.48 -0.92
N TYR A 16 12.95 -2.49 0.08
CA TYR A 16 12.72 -1.70 1.29
C TYR A 16 12.70 -0.19 0.97
N ARG A 17 13.77 0.31 0.33
CA ARG A 17 13.91 1.70 -0.10
C ARG A 17 14.75 1.81 -1.36
N ILE A 18 14.40 2.72 -2.26
CA ILE A 18 15.19 3.07 -3.44
C ILE A 18 15.63 4.55 -3.39
N TYR A 19 16.78 4.82 -4.00
CA TYR A 19 17.40 6.15 -4.06
C TYR A 19 17.61 6.63 -5.50
N ASN A 20 17.08 5.88 -6.48
CA ASN A 20 17.19 6.21 -7.89
C ASN A 20 16.50 7.55 -8.20
N PRO A 21 17.06 8.35 -9.13
CA PRO A 21 16.41 9.58 -9.57
C PRO A 21 15.07 9.26 -10.23
N VAL A 22 14.08 10.13 -10.02
CA VAL A 22 12.75 9.99 -10.62
C VAL A 22 12.88 9.91 -12.15
N PRO A 23 12.29 8.91 -12.81
CA PRO A 23 12.44 8.72 -14.23
C PRO A 23 11.69 9.81 -15.00
N PRO A 24 12.09 10.07 -16.26
CA PRO A 24 11.31 10.89 -17.18
C PRO A 24 9.86 10.41 -17.28
N ALA A 25 8.94 11.36 -17.49
CA ALA A 25 7.50 11.06 -17.51
C ALA A 25 7.06 10.20 -18.71
N ASP A 26 7.91 10.10 -19.73
CA ASP A 26 7.73 9.37 -20.99
C ASP A 26 8.49 8.04 -21.04
N LEU A 27 9.15 7.63 -19.94
CA LEU A 27 9.88 6.35 -19.85
C LEU A 27 8.99 5.14 -20.22
N ALA A 28 7.69 5.22 -19.95
CA ALA A 28 6.71 4.21 -20.34
C ALA A 28 5.41 4.89 -20.82
N PRO A 29 4.67 4.27 -21.76
CA PRO A 29 3.38 4.79 -22.20
C PRO A 29 2.41 4.97 -21.02
N ARG A 30 1.69 6.08 -20.98
CA ARG A 30 0.69 6.34 -19.93
C ARG A 30 -0.37 5.24 -19.93
N GLY A 31 -0.73 4.76 -18.75
CA GLY A 31 -1.72 3.69 -18.57
C GLY A 31 -1.20 2.29 -18.90
N SER A 32 0.04 2.13 -19.38
CA SER A 32 0.62 0.80 -19.59
C SER A 32 0.96 0.12 -18.26
N GLN A 33 0.97 -1.21 -18.26
CA GLN A 33 1.46 -2.01 -17.13
C GLN A 33 2.89 -1.64 -16.73
N ALA A 34 3.76 -1.31 -17.69
CA ALA A 34 5.11 -0.83 -17.42
C ALA A 34 5.10 0.46 -16.59
N ALA A 35 4.23 1.41 -16.91
CA ALA A 35 4.08 2.65 -16.13
C ALA A 35 3.55 2.39 -14.71
N VAL A 36 2.64 1.42 -14.55
CA VAL A 36 2.13 1.00 -13.22
C VAL A 36 3.24 0.28 -12.43
N ALA A 37 4.05 -0.56 -13.06
CA ALA A 37 5.15 -1.28 -12.41
C ALA A 37 6.23 -0.31 -11.92
N ILE A 38 6.55 0.70 -12.73
CA ILE A 38 7.40 1.82 -12.32
C ILE A 38 6.76 2.53 -11.12
N ALA A 39 5.46 2.86 -11.16
CA ALA A 39 4.80 3.50 -10.03
C ALA A 39 4.89 2.66 -8.75
N CYS A 40 4.66 1.35 -8.82
CA CYS A 40 4.86 0.40 -7.71
C CYS A 40 6.26 0.50 -7.13
N LEU A 41 7.30 0.45 -7.98
CA LEU A 41 8.69 0.60 -7.53
C LEU A 41 8.92 1.95 -6.82
N TYR A 42 8.36 3.05 -7.35
CA TYR A 42 8.51 4.38 -6.79
C TYR A 42 7.70 4.65 -5.53
N THR A 43 6.75 3.78 -5.14
CA THR A 43 6.20 3.77 -3.78
C THR A 43 7.27 3.50 -2.71
N ARG A 44 8.44 2.97 -3.11
CA ARG A 44 9.58 2.66 -2.24
C ARG A 44 10.65 3.75 -2.24
N HIS A 45 10.44 4.89 -2.90
CA HIS A 45 11.42 5.97 -2.97
C HIS A 45 11.71 6.58 -1.58
N HIS A 46 12.88 7.19 -1.37
CA HIS A 46 13.24 7.84 -0.10
C HIS A 46 12.44 9.13 0.17
N ASP A 47 12.11 9.87 -0.89
CA ASP A 47 11.27 11.07 -0.82
C ASP A 47 9.77 10.72 -0.72
N GLY A 48 9.12 11.20 0.35
CA GLY A 48 7.68 11.04 0.59
C GLY A 48 6.78 11.64 -0.49
N PHE A 49 7.16 12.76 -1.10
CA PHE A 49 6.38 13.38 -2.19
C PHE A 49 6.39 12.51 -3.44
N VAL A 50 7.53 11.89 -3.75
CA VAL A 50 7.65 10.95 -4.87
C VAL A 50 6.79 9.72 -4.62
N ARG A 51 6.81 9.18 -3.40
CA ARG A 51 5.99 8.02 -3.02
C ARG A 51 4.49 8.31 -3.14
N GLN A 52 4.04 9.45 -2.61
CA GLN A 52 2.63 9.82 -2.66
C GLN A 52 2.16 10.02 -4.10
N ARG A 53 2.97 10.69 -4.95
CA ARG A 53 2.67 10.82 -6.39
C ARG A 53 2.62 9.47 -7.11
N ALA A 54 3.52 8.56 -6.77
CA ALA A 54 3.53 7.21 -7.33
C ALA A 54 2.27 6.43 -6.91
N LEU A 55 1.89 6.52 -5.63
CA LEU A 55 0.69 5.90 -5.09
C LEU A 55 -0.57 6.31 -5.88
N GLN A 56 -0.71 7.58 -6.27
CA GLN A 56 -1.88 8.01 -7.06
C GLN A 56 -2.05 7.23 -8.37
N ARG A 57 -0.93 6.87 -9.03
CA ARG A 57 -0.96 6.02 -10.24
C ARG A 57 -1.29 4.57 -9.90
N VAL A 58 -0.78 4.08 -8.78
CA VAL A 58 -1.05 2.72 -8.29
C VAL A 58 -2.54 2.56 -7.96
N LEU A 59 -3.15 3.50 -7.23
CA LEU A 59 -4.57 3.44 -6.84
C LEU A 59 -5.54 3.61 -8.01
N ALA A 60 -5.11 4.24 -9.10
CA ALA A 60 -5.91 4.38 -10.30
C ALA A 60 -5.97 3.08 -11.15
N SER A 61 -5.02 2.18 -10.94
CA SER A 61 -4.86 0.94 -11.71
C SER A 61 -5.80 -0.17 -11.25
N ASP A 62 -6.32 -0.96 -12.19
CA ASP A 62 -7.05 -2.20 -11.89
C ASP A 62 -6.14 -3.43 -11.78
N GLU A 63 -4.84 -3.25 -12.00
CA GLU A 63 -3.83 -4.30 -11.89
C GLU A 63 -3.66 -4.77 -10.44
N THR A 64 -3.94 -6.05 -10.17
CA THR A 64 -4.04 -6.60 -8.81
C THR A 64 -2.66 -6.87 -8.18
N TRP A 65 -1.62 -7.04 -9.00
CA TRP A 65 -0.23 -7.15 -8.53
C TRP A 65 0.31 -5.87 -7.87
N THR A 66 -0.49 -4.79 -7.88
CA THR A 66 -0.20 -3.55 -7.13
C THR A 66 -0.46 -3.67 -5.63
N ILE A 67 -1.30 -4.61 -5.18
CA ILE A 67 -1.77 -4.74 -3.80
C ILE A 67 -0.66 -4.70 -2.74
N PRO A 68 0.45 -5.47 -2.86
CA PRO A 68 1.49 -5.49 -1.84
C PRO A 68 2.14 -4.11 -1.64
N PHE A 69 2.25 -3.32 -2.71
CA PHE A 69 2.85 -1.99 -2.66
C PHE A 69 1.95 -1.01 -1.90
N VAL A 70 0.63 -1.13 -2.06
CA VAL A 70 -0.35 -0.34 -1.30
C VAL A 70 -0.33 -0.73 0.18
N VAL A 71 -0.39 -2.02 0.50
CA VAL A 71 -0.40 -2.51 1.89
C VAL A 71 0.91 -2.16 2.62
N GLN A 72 2.07 -2.32 1.96
CA GLN A 72 3.37 -1.99 2.55
C GLN A 72 3.45 -0.53 3.02
N LEU A 73 2.83 0.42 2.31
CA LEU A 73 2.85 1.84 2.65
C LEU A 73 2.16 2.15 3.99
N LEU A 74 1.17 1.36 4.39
CA LEU A 74 0.43 1.52 5.65
C LEU A 74 1.29 1.18 6.88
N GLY A 75 2.35 0.40 6.67
CA GLY A 75 3.35 0.08 7.69
C GLY A 75 4.50 1.08 7.73
N GLU A 76 4.29 2.33 7.30
CA GLU A 76 5.30 3.40 7.30
C GLU A 76 4.81 4.68 7.98
N TYR A 77 5.72 5.60 8.27
CA TYR A 77 5.46 6.78 9.13
C TYR A 77 4.78 7.97 8.43
N VAL A 78 4.53 7.89 7.13
CA VAL A 78 3.96 9.00 6.34
C VAL A 78 2.44 8.94 6.42
N ILE A 79 1.85 9.77 7.28
CA ILE A 79 0.41 9.72 7.58
C ILE A 79 -0.45 10.17 6.40
N GLU A 80 0.02 11.12 5.59
CA GLU A 80 -0.68 11.63 4.42
C GLU A 80 -0.92 10.54 3.38
N ILE A 81 0.06 9.64 3.22
CA ILE A 81 -0.07 8.45 2.37
C ILE A 81 -1.12 7.49 2.94
N CYS A 82 -1.17 7.32 4.26
CA CYS A 82 -2.19 6.48 4.89
C CYS A 82 -3.61 7.07 4.69
N GLU A 83 -3.76 8.39 4.77
CA GLU A 83 -5.02 9.09 4.50
C GLU A 83 -5.47 8.95 3.04
N ASP A 84 -4.56 9.02 2.08
CA ASP A 84 -4.88 8.78 0.67
C ASP A 84 -5.39 7.35 0.42
N ILE A 85 -4.76 6.35 1.04
CA ILE A 85 -5.20 4.95 0.96
C ILE A 85 -6.54 4.76 1.68
N ARG A 86 -6.73 5.38 2.85
CA ARG A 86 -8.01 5.35 3.58
C ARG A 86 -9.14 5.92 2.72
N ARG A 87 -8.91 7.08 2.10
CA ARG A 87 -9.88 7.72 1.20
C ARG A 87 -10.22 6.80 0.03
N TYR A 88 -9.22 6.25 -0.66
CA TYR A 88 -9.43 5.28 -1.73
C TYR A 88 -10.27 4.07 -1.27
N ALA A 89 -9.95 3.50 -0.11
CA ALA A 89 -10.68 2.36 0.45
C ALA A 89 -12.15 2.70 0.75
N GLU A 90 -12.44 3.96 1.09
CA GLU A 90 -13.77 4.49 1.38
C GLU A 90 -14.57 4.81 0.10
N THR A 91 -13.94 5.44 -0.89
CA THR A 91 -14.63 6.06 -2.04
C THR A 91 -14.57 5.26 -3.34
N ASP A 92 -13.45 4.59 -3.62
CA ASP A 92 -13.15 4.04 -4.94
C ASP A 92 -13.12 2.51 -4.92
N LEU A 93 -12.53 1.91 -3.89
CA LEU A 93 -12.46 0.46 -3.73
C LEU A 93 -13.85 -0.22 -3.74
N PRO A 94 -14.93 0.32 -3.11
CA PRO A 94 -16.25 -0.30 -3.18
C PRO A 94 -16.80 -0.48 -4.60
N LYS A 95 -16.28 0.28 -5.58
CA LYS A 95 -16.69 0.20 -6.99
C LYS A 95 -15.89 -0.86 -7.77
N ARG A 96 -14.94 -1.55 -7.13
CA ARG A 96 -13.96 -2.47 -7.74
C ARG A 96 -14.05 -3.87 -7.09
N PRO A 97 -15.11 -4.66 -7.37
CA PRO A 97 -15.34 -5.94 -6.71
C PRO A 97 -14.24 -6.98 -6.97
N GLU A 98 -13.59 -6.94 -8.13
CA GLU A 98 -12.45 -7.80 -8.43
C GLU A 98 -11.24 -7.49 -7.53
N MET A 99 -10.87 -6.21 -7.41
CA MET A 99 -9.81 -5.77 -6.51
C MET A 99 -10.09 -6.15 -5.04
N ILE A 100 -11.36 -6.11 -4.60
CA ILE A 100 -11.75 -6.55 -3.27
C ILE A 100 -11.46 -8.05 -3.07
N ARG A 101 -11.86 -8.89 -4.03
CA ARG A 101 -11.60 -10.35 -3.98
C ARG A 101 -10.09 -10.65 -3.94
N GLU A 102 -9.31 -9.95 -4.75
CA GLU A 102 -7.86 -10.14 -4.79
C GLU A 102 -7.17 -9.65 -3.52
N LEU A 103 -7.65 -8.56 -2.90
CA LEU A 103 -7.18 -8.12 -1.58
C LEU A 103 -7.46 -9.18 -0.50
N GLN A 104 -8.63 -9.83 -0.53
CA GLN A 104 -8.98 -10.91 0.39
C GLN A 104 -8.09 -12.14 0.21
N SER A 105 -7.88 -12.58 -1.04
CA SER A 105 -6.96 -13.69 -1.34
C SER A 105 -5.53 -13.36 -0.90
N PHE A 106 -5.05 -12.17 -1.27
CA PHE A 106 -3.74 -11.70 -0.88
C PHE A 106 -3.54 -11.71 0.64
N ALA A 107 -4.53 -11.24 1.41
CA ALA A 107 -4.47 -11.21 2.87
C ALA A 107 -4.41 -12.62 3.47
N ALA A 108 -5.17 -13.56 2.93
CA ALA A 108 -5.16 -14.97 3.34
C ALA A 108 -3.80 -15.63 3.07
N ASP A 109 -3.23 -15.40 1.88
CA ASP A 109 -1.96 -15.98 1.47
C ASP A 109 -0.75 -15.35 2.18
N ASN A 110 -0.91 -14.12 2.69
CA ASN A 110 0.18 -13.30 3.24
C ASN A 110 -0.06 -12.85 4.68
N HIS A 111 -0.67 -13.69 5.52
CA HIS A 111 -1.02 -13.33 6.90
C HIS A 111 0.16 -12.73 7.69
N GLY A 112 1.38 -13.28 7.57
CA GLY A 112 2.56 -12.75 8.25
C GLY A 112 2.94 -11.33 7.81
N PHE A 113 2.73 -11.00 6.53
CA PHE A 113 2.97 -9.66 5.99
C PHE A 113 1.92 -8.66 6.50
N ILE A 114 0.64 -9.06 6.56
CA ILE A 114 -0.43 -8.24 7.13
C ILE A 114 -0.18 -7.96 8.62
N VAL A 115 0.17 -8.99 9.40
CA VAL A 115 0.49 -8.86 10.83
C VAL A 115 1.66 -7.89 11.04
N LEU A 116 2.74 -8.04 10.27
CA LEU A 116 3.90 -7.14 10.36
C LEU A 116 3.53 -5.69 10.01
N THR A 117 2.72 -5.48 8.98
CA THR A 117 2.22 -4.16 8.58
C THR A 117 1.42 -3.53 9.71
N ARG A 118 0.52 -4.28 10.35
CA ARG A 118 -0.29 -3.83 11.49
C ARG A 118 0.56 -3.47 12.71
N GLN A 119 1.57 -4.29 13.01
CA GLN A 119 2.53 -4.01 14.09
C GLN A 119 3.29 -2.71 13.86
N ARG A 120 3.79 -2.49 12.63
CA ARG A 120 4.48 -1.25 12.26
C ARG A 120 3.56 -0.04 12.36
N ALA A 121 2.35 -0.11 11.79
CA ALA A 121 1.36 0.96 11.88
C ALA A 121 1.04 1.32 13.35
N THR A 122 0.90 0.30 14.21
CA THR A 122 0.70 0.50 15.65
C THR A 122 1.90 1.17 16.32
N SER A 123 3.13 0.77 15.97
CA SER A 123 4.35 1.41 16.49
C SER A 123 4.43 2.89 16.10
N TYR A 124 4.16 3.25 14.84
CA TYR A 124 4.16 4.64 14.41
C TYR A 124 3.07 5.47 15.08
N TRP A 125 1.87 4.91 15.20
CA TRP A 125 0.81 5.54 15.97
C TRP A 125 1.27 5.85 17.39
N GLN A 126 1.81 4.85 18.10
CA GLN A 126 2.25 5.01 19.49
C GLN A 126 3.37 6.05 19.64
N SER A 127 4.35 6.06 18.73
CA SER A 127 5.52 6.95 18.79
C SER A 127 5.22 8.39 18.39
N TYR A 128 4.37 8.62 17.39
CA TYR A 128 4.23 9.93 16.75
C TYR A 128 2.80 10.49 16.79
N TYR A 129 1.79 9.64 16.75
CA TYR A 129 0.42 10.07 16.47
C TYR A 129 -0.59 9.79 17.59
N ARG A 130 -0.15 9.29 18.76
CA ARG A 130 -1.04 9.01 19.91
C ARG A 130 -1.76 10.24 20.45
N ARG A 131 -1.16 11.43 20.33
CA ARG A 131 -1.80 12.70 20.74
C ARG A 131 -2.89 13.14 19.75
N PRO A 132 -2.61 13.27 18.44
CA PRO A 132 -3.65 13.65 17.47
C PRO A 132 -4.69 12.54 17.20
N HIS A 133 -4.34 11.27 17.39
CA HIS A 133 -5.23 10.11 17.27
C HIS A 133 -5.27 9.37 18.62
N LEU A 134 -6.14 9.82 19.53
CA LEU A 134 -6.22 9.26 20.89
C LEU A 134 -6.53 7.76 20.90
N TYR A 135 -7.31 7.30 19.94
CA TYR A 135 -7.65 5.89 19.77
C TYR A 135 -6.78 5.26 18.70
N ARG A 136 -6.19 4.10 19.01
CA ARG A 136 -5.36 3.34 18.06
C ARG A 136 -6.10 3.08 16.75
N ASP A 137 -7.35 2.68 16.86
CA ASP A 137 -8.17 2.33 15.71
C ASP A 137 -8.74 3.56 14.99
N SER A 138 -8.38 4.79 15.40
CA SER A 138 -8.62 6.01 14.62
C SER A 138 -7.39 6.49 13.84
N TYR A 139 -6.25 5.79 13.95
CA TYR A 139 -5.06 6.08 13.15
C TYR A 139 -5.29 5.70 11.68
N PRO A 140 -5.05 6.59 10.70
CA PRO A 140 -5.38 6.35 9.30
C PRO A 140 -4.76 5.07 8.73
N GLY A 141 -3.52 4.74 9.12
CA GLY A 141 -2.84 3.53 8.66
C GLY A 141 -3.53 2.23 9.11
N LEU A 142 -4.06 2.21 10.34
CA LEU A 142 -4.77 1.04 10.88
C LEU A 142 -6.20 0.94 10.34
N LEU A 143 -6.89 2.08 10.21
CA LEU A 143 -8.21 2.14 9.57
C LEU A 143 -8.15 1.65 8.13
N ALA A 144 -7.25 2.21 7.33
CA ALA A 144 -7.08 1.81 5.94
C ALA A 144 -6.72 0.33 5.83
N LEU A 145 -5.81 -0.18 6.68
CA LEU A 145 -5.45 -1.61 6.65
C LEU A 145 -6.67 -2.48 6.90
N ALA A 146 -7.47 -2.18 7.92
CA ALA A 146 -8.70 -2.93 8.22
C ALA A 146 -9.69 -2.87 7.04
N MET A 147 -9.87 -1.69 6.44
CA MET A 147 -10.74 -1.52 5.27
C MET A 147 -10.24 -2.28 4.02
N LEU A 148 -8.94 -2.52 3.89
CA LEU A 148 -8.38 -3.27 2.77
C LEU A 148 -8.46 -4.79 2.99
N VAL A 149 -8.16 -5.28 4.19
CA VAL A 149 -7.89 -6.72 4.40
C VAL A 149 -8.77 -7.43 5.43
N ASP A 150 -9.55 -6.69 6.23
CA ASP A 150 -10.44 -7.26 7.26
C ASP A 150 -11.93 -7.21 6.83
N ARG A 151 -12.23 -7.02 5.53
CA ARG A 151 -13.61 -6.95 5.04
C ARG A 151 -14.33 -8.31 5.19
N PRO A 152 -15.53 -8.36 5.80
CA PRO A 152 -16.35 -9.57 5.77
C PRO A 152 -16.69 -9.93 4.32
N ALA A 153 -16.72 -11.24 4.04
CA ALA A 153 -17.10 -11.80 2.75
C ALA A 153 -18.56 -11.50 2.39
#